data_AF-G7QD41-F1
#
_entry.id   AF-G7QD41-F1
#
_cell.length_a   1.000
_cell.length_b   1.000
_cell.length_c   1.000
_cell.angle_alpha   90.00
_cell.angle_beta   90.00
_cell.angle_gamma   90.00
#
_symmetry.space_group_name_H-M   'P 1'
#
loop_
_entity.id
_entity.type
_entity.pdbx_description
1 polymer ?
#
loop_
_entity_poly.entity_id
_entity_poly.type
_entity_poly.pdbx_seq_one_letter_code
_entity_poly.pdbx_strand_id
1 'polypeptide(L)'
;MDALAGRREHPMETVERAEELWCVDGLTFDEVAARTRVAASTLKRWAEKYGWRTKRDEIRQALASIRADTIRLRAKLIKNCLTSMQAMDAFAVAKMEEMALKASELADKRAEAAPAGLPMREIATEADAVAALEDAVGLRLNAMLASPDRVSLTALREVKQVLDLLKDMRAAAGAAKDGKPDRERGLTAATADQIRALLGGQA
;
A
#
# COMPACT_ATOMS: atom_id res chain seq x y z
N MET A 1 -7.05 13.41 38.60
CA MET A 1 -6.52 13.29 37.22
C MET A 1 -5.47 12.21 37.24
N ASP A 2 -5.87 10.99 36.94
CA ASP A 2 -5.06 9.77 37.08
C ASP A 2 -4.01 9.69 35.95
N ALA A 3 -2.75 9.93 36.30
CA ALA A 3 -1.59 9.81 35.42
C ALA A 3 -0.98 8.40 35.52
N LEU A 4 -1.79 7.37 35.26
CA LEU A 4 -1.33 5.99 35.14
C LEU A 4 -1.69 5.44 33.76
N ALA A 5 -1.14 6.05 32.71
CA ALA A 5 -1.06 5.41 31.40
C ALA A 5 -0.04 4.25 31.49
N GLY A 6 -0.53 3.10 31.93
CA GLY A 6 0.24 1.87 32.00
C GLY A 6 0.98 1.61 30.69
N ARG A 7 2.30 1.39 30.78
CA ARG A 7 3.10 0.85 29.68
C ARG A 7 2.48 -0.51 29.32
N ARG A 8 1.64 -0.55 28.30
CA ARG A 8 1.30 -1.80 27.62
C ARG A 8 2.60 -2.29 26.98
N GLU A 9 3.29 -3.17 27.66
CA GLU A 9 4.40 -3.91 27.07
C GLU A 9 3.83 -4.72 25.91
N HIS A 10 4.35 -4.49 24.71
CA HIS A 10 3.92 -5.24 23.54
C HIS A 10 4.44 -6.68 23.66
N PRO A 11 3.68 -7.67 23.16
CA PRO A 11 4.16 -9.05 23.06
C PRO A 11 5.49 -9.12 22.30
N MET A 12 6.37 -10.05 22.66
CA MET A 12 7.66 -10.21 21.99
C MET A 12 7.49 -10.48 20.49
N GLU A 13 6.45 -11.22 20.10
CA GLU A 13 6.10 -11.46 18.69
C GLU A 13 5.89 -10.16 17.90
N THR A 14 5.36 -9.10 18.54
CA THR A 14 5.19 -7.79 17.90
C THR A 14 6.54 -7.10 17.69
N VAL A 15 7.46 -7.26 18.65
CA VAL A 15 8.83 -6.73 18.56
C VAL A 15 9.58 -7.43 17.43
N GLU A 16 9.54 -8.76 17.39
CA GLU A 16 10.20 -9.58 16.37
C GLU A 16 9.63 -9.30 14.99
N ARG A 17 8.30 -9.18 14.88
CA ARG A 17 7.67 -8.82 13.60
C ARG A 17 8.09 -7.44 13.10
N ALA A 18 8.16 -6.45 14.00
CA ALA A 18 8.62 -5.12 13.65
C ALA A 18 10.10 -5.10 13.27
N GLU A 19 10.92 -5.92 13.94
CA GLU A 19 12.33 -6.12 13.62
C GLU A 19 12.51 -6.70 12.22
N GLU A 20 11.78 -7.77 11.86
CA GLU A 20 11.82 -8.35 10.51
C GLU A 20 11.48 -7.32 9.43
N LEU A 21 10.37 -6.60 9.61
CA LEU A 21 9.92 -5.59 8.65
C LEU A 21 10.97 -4.47 8.44
N TRP A 22 11.71 -4.11 9.49
CA TRP A 22 12.70 -3.04 9.40
C TRP A 22 14.09 -3.53 8.93
N CYS A 23 14.57 -4.64 9.50
CA CYS A 23 15.89 -5.21 9.25
C CYS A 23 15.97 -5.96 7.92
N VAL A 24 14.95 -6.78 7.62
CA VAL A 24 14.94 -7.70 6.46
C VAL A 24 14.22 -7.05 5.28
N ASP A 25 12.97 -6.62 5.48
CA ASP A 25 12.18 -6.01 4.40
C ASP A 25 12.64 -4.58 4.07
N GLY A 26 13.45 -3.99 4.94
CA GLY A 26 14.10 -2.71 4.70
C GLY A 26 13.19 -1.49 4.78
N LEU A 27 12.01 -1.62 5.41
CA LEU A 27 11.05 -0.54 5.56
C LEU A 27 11.57 0.60 6.46
N THR A 28 10.93 1.76 6.34
CA THR A 28 11.08 2.88 7.26
C THR A 28 10.32 2.64 8.57
N PHE A 29 10.68 3.34 9.64
CA PHE A 29 9.93 3.23 10.90
C PHE A 29 8.46 3.62 10.76
N ASP A 30 8.13 4.52 9.84
CA ASP A 30 6.74 4.98 9.64
C ASP A 30 5.91 3.89 8.92
N GLU A 31 6.48 3.21 7.93
CA GLU A 31 5.85 2.07 7.27
C GLU A 31 5.68 0.88 8.22
N VAL A 32 6.67 0.61 9.07
CA VAL A 32 6.58 -0.44 10.11
C VAL A 32 5.51 -0.06 11.13
N ALA A 33 5.44 1.20 11.54
CA ALA A 33 4.41 1.71 12.45
C ALA A 33 3.01 1.52 11.87
N ALA A 34 2.82 1.84 10.59
CA ALA A 34 1.55 1.65 9.89
C ALA A 34 1.14 0.16 9.85
N ARG A 35 2.09 -0.75 9.56
CA ARG A 35 1.82 -2.20 9.47
C ARG A 35 1.59 -2.87 10.82
N THR A 36 2.30 -2.44 11.86
CA THR A 36 2.28 -3.08 13.19
C THR A 36 1.35 -2.37 14.18
N ARG A 37 0.87 -1.17 13.83
CA ARG A 37 0.11 -0.26 14.71
C ARG A 37 0.87 0.10 15.99
N VAL A 38 2.19 0.04 15.95
CA VAL A 38 3.08 0.48 17.04
C VAL A 38 3.60 1.88 16.71
N ALA A 39 3.64 2.77 17.70
CA ALA A 39 4.17 4.11 17.50
C ALA A 39 5.65 4.08 17.07
N ALA A 40 6.03 4.90 16.09
CA ALA A 40 7.41 4.97 15.57
C ALA A 40 8.46 5.27 16.66
N SER A 41 8.11 6.06 17.68
CA SER A 41 8.96 6.30 18.85
C SER A 41 9.28 5.03 19.65
N THR A 42 8.31 4.11 19.75
CA THR A 42 8.49 2.81 20.42
C THR A 42 9.39 1.90 19.59
N LEU A 43 9.22 1.90 18.26
CA LEU A 43 10.09 1.16 17.34
C LEU A 43 11.55 1.64 17.41
N LYS A 44 11.78 2.95 17.45
CA LYS A 44 13.14 3.52 17.63
C LYS A 44 13.78 3.05 18.94
N ARG A 45 13.02 3.05 20.03
CA ARG A 45 13.49 2.54 21.33
C ARG A 45 13.83 1.04 21.27
N TRP A 46 13.03 0.23 20.58
CA TRP A 46 13.36 -1.19 20.38
C TRP A 46 14.59 -1.38 19.50
N ALA A 47 14.73 -0.58 18.45
CA ALA A 47 15.90 -0.62 17.58
C ALA A 47 17.21 -0.34 18.34
N GLU A 48 17.16 0.55 19.32
CA GLU A 48 18.28 0.82 20.23
C GLU A 48 18.48 -0.30 21.24
N LYS A 49 17.40 -0.75 21.91
CA LYS A 49 17.46 -1.79 22.95
C LYS A 49 17.96 -3.15 22.42
N TYR A 50 17.51 -3.55 21.23
CA TYR A 50 17.76 -4.86 20.63
C TYR A 50 18.80 -4.80 19.50
N GLY A 51 19.47 -3.66 19.29
CA GLY A 51 20.58 -3.56 18.34
C GLY A 51 20.18 -3.77 16.88
N TRP A 52 18.96 -3.40 16.49
CA TRP A 52 18.44 -3.64 15.13
C TRP A 52 19.33 -3.03 14.06
N ARG A 53 19.95 -1.86 14.31
CA ARG A 53 20.84 -1.19 13.35
C ARG A 53 21.99 -2.10 12.91
N THR A 54 22.70 -2.68 13.87
CA THR A 54 23.79 -3.64 13.61
C THR A 54 23.28 -4.83 12.81
N LYS A 55 22.16 -5.43 13.22
CA LYS A 55 21.55 -6.56 12.50
C LYS A 55 21.19 -6.20 11.06
N ARG A 56 20.61 -5.02 10.83
CA ARG A 56 20.24 -4.54 9.48
C ARG A 56 21.47 -4.33 8.61
N ASP A 57 22.55 -3.82 9.17
CA ASP A 57 23.79 -3.60 8.42
C ASP A 57 24.49 -4.92 8.10
N GLU A 58 24.50 -5.89 9.02
CA GLU A 58 24.96 -7.26 8.75
C GLU A 58 24.17 -7.93 7.62
N ILE A 59 22.83 -7.84 7.66
CA ILE A 59 21.96 -8.37 6.61
C ILE A 59 22.25 -7.70 5.27
N ARG A 60 22.40 -6.37 5.24
CA ARG A 60 22.71 -5.63 4.00
C ARG A 60 24.08 -6.03 3.45
N GLN A 61 25.07 -6.20 4.30
CA GLN A 61 26.41 -6.62 3.89
C GLN A 61 26.38 -8.04 3.33
N ALA A 62 25.69 -8.97 4.01
CA ALA A 62 25.51 -10.34 3.52
C ALA A 62 24.79 -10.36 2.17
N LEU A 63 23.69 -9.62 2.01
CA LEU A 63 22.97 -9.50 0.74
C LEU A 63 23.83 -8.89 -0.37
N ALA A 64 24.67 -7.90 -0.05
CA ALA A 64 25.61 -7.32 -1.01
C ALA A 64 26.67 -8.34 -1.46
N SER A 65 27.23 -9.13 -0.52
CA SER A 65 28.17 -10.20 -0.84
C SER A 65 27.52 -11.25 -1.73
N ILE A 66 26.32 -11.74 -1.36
CA ILE A 66 25.58 -12.75 -2.14
C ILE A 66 25.36 -12.27 -3.58
N ARG A 67 24.99 -10.99 -3.77
CA ARG A 67 24.83 -10.42 -5.12
C ARG A 67 26.13 -10.47 -5.92
N ALA A 68 27.25 -10.05 -5.32
CA ALA A 68 28.56 -10.09 -5.99
C ALA A 68 28.99 -11.53 -6.31
N ASP A 69 28.82 -12.45 -5.37
CA ASP A 69 29.22 -13.85 -5.52
C ASP A 69 28.35 -14.60 -6.53
N THR A 70 27.06 -14.25 -6.63
CA THR A 70 26.17 -14.79 -7.68
C THR A 70 26.65 -14.42 -9.08
N ILE A 71 27.08 -13.17 -9.29
CA ILE A 71 27.64 -12.71 -10.58
C ILE A 71 28.94 -13.47 -10.89
N ARG A 72 29.82 -13.60 -9.89
CA ARG A 72 31.10 -14.33 -10.05
C ARG A 72 30.87 -15.81 -10.34
N LEU A 73 29.95 -16.45 -9.64
CA LEU A 73 29.57 -17.85 -9.84
C LEU A 73 29.05 -18.07 -11.27
N ARG A 74 28.11 -17.23 -11.71
CA ARG A 74 27.55 -17.29 -13.07
C ARG A 74 28.65 -17.16 -14.12
N ALA A 75 29.57 -16.20 -13.97
CA ALA A 75 30.70 -16.03 -14.89
C ALA A 75 31.62 -17.26 -14.92
N LYS A 76 31.89 -17.87 -13.76
CA LYS A 76 32.72 -19.08 -13.67
C LYS A 76 32.05 -20.29 -14.32
N LEU A 77 30.76 -20.50 -14.09
CA LEU A 77 30.02 -21.60 -14.68
C LEU A 77 29.96 -21.47 -16.21
N ILE A 78 29.71 -20.27 -16.75
CA ILE A 78 29.73 -20.03 -18.20
C ILE A 78 31.12 -20.33 -18.77
N LYS A 79 32.20 -19.85 -18.14
CA LYS A 79 33.57 -20.13 -18.57
C LYS A 79 33.87 -21.64 -18.57
N ASN A 80 33.42 -22.35 -17.54
CA ASN A 80 33.57 -23.80 -17.46
C ASN A 80 32.80 -24.50 -18.59
N CYS A 81 31.52 -24.14 -18.81
CA CYS A 81 30.72 -24.65 -19.94
C CYS A 81 31.44 -24.47 -21.27
N LEU A 82 31.97 -23.27 -21.54
CA LEU A 82 32.69 -22.96 -22.78
C LEU A 82 33.97 -23.79 -22.96
N THR A 83 34.58 -24.24 -21.86
CA THR A 83 35.84 -24.99 -21.89
C THR A 83 35.61 -26.50 -21.94
N SER A 84 34.68 -27.02 -21.13
CA SER A 84 34.51 -28.46 -20.88
C SER A 84 33.21 -29.04 -21.41
N MET A 85 32.23 -28.20 -21.78
CA MET A 85 30.87 -28.57 -22.20
C MET A 85 30.17 -29.55 -21.23
N GLN A 86 30.50 -29.46 -19.94
CA GLN A 86 29.88 -30.30 -18.91
C GLN A 86 28.40 -29.96 -18.76
N ALA A 87 27.54 -30.97 -18.89
CA ALA A 87 26.09 -30.81 -18.83
C ALA A 87 25.60 -30.22 -17.49
N MET A 88 26.30 -30.50 -16.39
CA MET A 88 25.95 -29.99 -15.06
C MET A 88 26.15 -28.47 -14.95
N ASP A 89 27.27 -27.96 -15.47
CA ASP A 89 27.52 -26.51 -15.47
C ASP A 89 26.51 -25.79 -16.37
N ALA A 90 26.17 -26.39 -17.53
CA ALA A 90 25.18 -25.82 -18.45
C ALA A 90 23.79 -25.76 -17.82
N PHE A 91 23.40 -26.82 -17.11
CA PHE A 91 22.14 -26.86 -16.36
C PHE A 91 22.13 -25.83 -15.22
N ALA A 92 23.23 -25.71 -14.47
CA ALA A 92 23.34 -24.74 -13.39
C ALA A 92 23.20 -23.30 -13.91
N VAL A 93 23.86 -22.96 -15.02
CA VAL A 93 23.68 -21.65 -15.69
C VAL A 93 22.22 -21.46 -16.10
N ALA A 94 21.61 -22.42 -16.80
CA ALA A 94 20.22 -22.31 -17.24
C ALA A 94 19.24 -22.06 -16.07
N LYS A 95 19.44 -22.74 -14.94
CA LYS A 95 18.63 -22.53 -13.74
C LYS A 95 18.85 -21.16 -13.09
N MET A 96 20.09 -20.67 -13.06
CA MET A 96 20.37 -19.31 -12.59
C MET A 96 19.70 -18.24 -13.48
N GLU A 97 19.68 -18.43 -14.81
CA GLU A 97 18.96 -17.53 -15.73
C GLU A 97 17.45 -17.57 -15.50
N GLU A 98 16.87 -18.77 -15.36
CA GLU A 98 15.44 -18.94 -15.09
C GLU A 98 15.03 -18.23 -13.79
N MET A 99 15.84 -18.35 -12.74
CA MET A 99 15.61 -17.66 -11.47
C MET A 99 15.76 -16.15 -11.59
N ALA A 100 16.73 -15.66 -12.37
CA ALA A 100 16.92 -14.24 -12.60
C ALA A 100 15.73 -13.60 -13.35
N LEU A 101 15.19 -14.30 -14.36
CA LEU A 101 13.99 -13.88 -15.09
C LEU A 101 12.78 -13.80 -14.15
N LYS A 102 12.53 -14.84 -13.36
CA LYS A 102 11.43 -14.85 -12.37
C LYS A 102 11.58 -13.72 -11.34
N ALA A 103 12.81 -13.44 -10.89
CA ALA A 103 13.08 -12.33 -9.98
C ALA A 103 12.77 -10.97 -10.62
N SER A 104 13.12 -10.77 -11.89
CA SER A 104 12.77 -9.56 -12.64
C SER A 104 11.25 -9.39 -12.78
N GLU A 105 10.54 -10.44 -13.19
CA GLU A 105 9.08 -10.40 -13.32
C GLU A 105 8.38 -10.08 -11.99
N LEU A 106 8.90 -10.61 -10.88
CA LEU A 106 8.38 -10.29 -9.54
C LEU A 106 8.71 -8.85 -9.12
N ALA A 107 9.87 -8.34 -9.47
CA ALA A 107 10.24 -6.95 -9.21
C ALA A 107 9.36 -6.00 -10.02
N ASP A 108 9.08 -6.30 -11.29
CA ASP A 108 8.18 -5.52 -12.14
C ASP A 108 6.75 -5.54 -11.59
N LYS A 109 6.23 -6.70 -11.20
CA LYS A 109 4.92 -6.82 -10.53
C LYS A 109 4.85 -6.02 -9.23
N ARG A 110 5.94 -5.97 -8.45
CA ARG A 110 6.02 -5.16 -7.24
C ARG A 110 6.07 -3.67 -7.55
N ALA A 111 6.80 -3.26 -8.59
CA ALA A 111 6.85 -1.87 -9.04
C ALA A 111 5.48 -1.39 -9.55
N GLU A 112 4.74 -2.26 -10.24
CA GLU A 112 3.36 -2.00 -10.68
C GLU A 112 2.37 -1.94 -9.52
N ALA A 113 2.60 -2.71 -8.45
CA ALA A 113 1.75 -2.73 -7.25
C ALA A 113 2.13 -1.68 -6.20
N ALA A 114 3.28 -1.02 -6.33
CA ALA A 114 3.69 0.05 -5.42
C ALA A 114 2.77 1.26 -5.67
N PRO A 115 1.98 1.71 -4.68
CA PRO A 115 1.18 2.91 -4.84
C PRO A 115 2.15 4.08 -5.08
N ALA A 116 2.07 4.71 -6.25
CA ALA A 116 2.73 5.97 -6.49
C ALA A 116 2.31 6.92 -5.37
N GLY A 117 3.28 7.46 -4.62
CA GLY A 117 3.07 8.33 -3.48
C GLY A 117 2.48 9.68 -3.88
N LEU A 118 1.27 9.65 -4.45
CA LEU A 118 0.46 10.83 -4.63
C LEU A 118 -0.15 11.18 -3.26
N PRO A 119 -0.12 12.46 -2.86
CA PRO A 119 -0.74 12.87 -1.62
C PRO A 119 -2.21 12.45 -1.62
N MET A 120 -2.61 11.64 -0.65
CA MET A 120 -4.02 11.28 -0.45
C MET A 120 -4.80 12.59 -0.24
N ARG A 121 -5.62 12.94 -1.23
CA ARG A 121 -6.54 14.07 -1.13
C ARG A 121 -7.58 13.74 -0.05
N GLU A 122 -7.81 14.64 0.90
CA GLU A 122 -8.90 14.46 1.86
C GLU A 122 -10.23 14.50 1.12
N ILE A 123 -10.93 13.35 1.06
CA ILE A 123 -12.26 13.26 0.47
C ILE A 123 -13.26 13.64 1.56
N ALA A 124 -13.65 14.91 1.60
CA ALA A 124 -14.62 15.42 2.57
C ALA A 124 -16.06 15.36 2.04
N THR A 125 -16.26 15.38 0.72
CA THR A 125 -17.58 15.37 0.08
C THR A 125 -17.66 14.34 -1.06
N GLU A 126 -18.88 13.95 -1.44
CA GLU A 126 -19.12 13.08 -2.59
C GLU A 126 -18.60 13.68 -3.90
N ALA A 127 -18.62 15.02 -4.02
CA ALA A 127 -18.03 15.73 -5.16
C ALA A 127 -16.50 15.63 -5.18
N ASP A 128 -15.84 15.67 -4.02
CA ASP A 128 -14.39 15.47 -3.92
C ASP A 128 -13.99 14.03 -4.24
N ALA A 129 -14.85 13.06 -3.89
CA ALA A 129 -14.65 11.64 -4.20
C ALA A 129 -14.67 11.40 -5.72
N VAL A 130 -15.65 11.99 -6.42
CA VAL A 130 -15.76 11.90 -7.88
C VAL A 130 -14.56 12.56 -8.55
N ALA A 131 -14.15 13.75 -8.10
CA ALA A 131 -12.98 14.45 -8.66
C ALA A 131 -11.68 13.66 -8.46
N ALA A 132 -11.48 13.07 -7.27
CA ALA A 132 -10.31 12.23 -7.00
C ALA A 132 -10.30 10.95 -7.87
N LEU A 133 -11.46 10.36 -8.12
CA LEU A 133 -11.58 9.19 -8.99
C LEU A 133 -11.35 9.55 -10.47
N GLU A 134 -11.82 10.72 -10.93
CA GLU A 134 -11.52 11.26 -12.28
C GLU A 134 -10.00 11.45 -12.48
N ASP A 135 -9.32 12.08 -11.51
CA ASP A 135 -7.87 12.30 -11.54
C ASP A 135 -7.09 10.96 -11.61
N ALA A 136 -7.49 9.99 -10.77
CA ALA A 136 -6.85 8.67 -10.72
C ALA A 136 -7.03 7.88 -12.04
N VAL A 137 -8.22 7.95 -12.64
CA VAL A 137 -8.50 7.33 -13.94
C VAL A 137 -7.71 8.02 -15.06
N GLY A 138 -7.60 9.34 -15.04
CA GLY A 138 -6.78 10.12 -15.97
C GLY A 138 -5.30 9.72 -15.90
N LEU A 139 -4.75 9.57 -14.70
CA LEU A 139 -3.37 9.08 -14.51
C LEU A 139 -3.17 7.66 -15.02
N ARG A 140 -4.12 6.76 -14.73
CA ARG A 140 -4.08 5.38 -15.22
C ARG A 140 -4.14 5.32 -16.75
N LEU A 141 -5.00 6.14 -17.36
CA LEU A 141 -5.08 6.29 -18.81
C LEU A 141 -3.79 6.81 -19.41
N ASN A 142 -3.20 7.85 -18.84
CA ASN A 142 -1.91 8.39 -19.29
C ASN A 142 -0.79 7.34 -19.21
N ALA A 143 -0.76 6.53 -18.14
CA ALA A 143 0.19 5.43 -18.02
C ALA A 143 -0.03 4.34 -19.07
N MET A 144 -1.29 4.01 -19.40
CA MET A 144 -1.62 3.06 -20.46
C MET A 144 -1.24 3.59 -21.85
N LEU A 145 -1.49 4.87 -22.11
CA LEU A 145 -1.15 5.52 -23.38
C LEU A 145 0.36 5.73 -23.56
N ALA A 146 1.12 5.84 -22.47
CA ALA A 146 2.59 5.88 -22.50
C ALA A 146 3.22 4.52 -22.89
N SER A 147 2.46 3.43 -22.92
CA SER A 147 2.92 2.11 -23.37
C SER A 147 1.87 1.44 -24.27
N PRO A 148 1.68 1.92 -25.50
CA PRO A 148 0.61 1.49 -26.40
C PRO A 148 0.61 0.00 -26.71
N ASP A 149 1.79 -0.63 -26.75
CA ASP A 149 1.96 -2.06 -27.06
C ASP A 149 1.39 -2.98 -25.96
N ARG A 150 1.11 -2.44 -24.77
CA ARG A 150 0.53 -3.18 -23.63
C ARG A 150 -0.98 -2.95 -23.49
N VAL A 151 -1.60 -2.15 -24.37
CA VAL A 151 -3.04 -1.84 -24.30
C VAL A 151 -3.84 -2.98 -24.92
N SER A 152 -4.59 -3.71 -24.09
CA SER A 152 -5.49 -4.78 -24.54
C SER A 152 -6.95 -4.30 -24.69
N LEU A 153 -7.72 -4.98 -25.54
CA LEU A 153 -9.17 -4.71 -25.69
C LEU A 153 -9.95 -4.91 -24.39
N THR A 154 -9.48 -5.81 -23.51
CA THR A 154 -10.04 -6.02 -22.18
C THR A 154 -9.81 -4.79 -21.29
N ALA A 155 -8.58 -4.27 -21.25
CA ALA A 155 -8.25 -3.08 -20.48
C ALA A 155 -9.05 -1.85 -20.95
N LEU A 156 -9.26 -1.70 -22.26
CA LEU A 156 -10.10 -0.63 -22.81
C LEU A 156 -11.58 -0.76 -22.40
N ARG A 157 -12.10 -1.98 -22.29
CA ARG A 157 -13.47 -2.22 -21.83
C ARG A 157 -13.63 -1.88 -20.35
N GLU A 158 -12.66 -2.25 -19.52
CA GLU A 158 -12.63 -1.91 -18.09
C GLU A 158 -12.58 -0.40 -17.87
N VAL A 159 -11.72 0.31 -18.61
CA VAL A 159 -11.65 1.77 -18.58
C VAL A 159 -13.00 2.40 -18.95
N LYS A 160 -13.66 1.90 -20.00
CA LYS A 160 -14.99 2.39 -20.38
C LYS A 160 -16.01 2.23 -19.25
N GLN A 161 -16.05 1.06 -18.61
CA GLN A 161 -16.97 0.78 -17.49
C GLN A 161 -16.73 1.75 -16.32
N VAL A 162 -15.47 2.07 -16.02
CA VAL A 162 -15.13 3.03 -14.97
C VAL A 162 -15.54 4.45 -15.34
N LEU A 163 -15.40 4.86 -16.61
CA LEU A 163 -15.86 6.17 -17.08
C LEU A 163 -17.39 6.29 -17.08
N ASP A 164 -18.11 5.23 -17.42
CA ASP A 164 -19.57 5.18 -17.35
C ASP A 164 -20.04 5.31 -15.89
N LEU A 165 -19.40 4.59 -14.95
CA LEU A 165 -19.67 4.72 -13.51
C LEU A 165 -19.41 6.15 -13.00
N LEU A 166 -18.31 6.78 -13.41
CA LEU A 166 -17.97 8.16 -13.05
C LEU A 166 -19.03 9.15 -13.53
N LYS A 167 -19.56 8.94 -14.74
CA LYS A 167 -20.63 9.77 -15.30
C LYS A 167 -21.92 9.66 -14.46
N ASP A 168 -22.27 8.45 -14.02
CA ASP A 168 -23.44 8.22 -13.17
C ASP A 168 -23.25 8.83 -11.78
N MET A 169 -22.06 8.71 -11.18
CA MET A 169 -21.72 9.34 -9.90
C MET A 169 -21.73 10.87 -10.01
N ARG A 170 -21.24 11.44 -11.11
CA ARG A 170 -21.29 12.88 -11.36
C ARG A 170 -22.73 13.38 -11.51
N ALA A 171 -23.59 12.61 -12.15
CA ALA A 171 -25.02 12.93 -12.26
C ALA A 171 -25.71 12.89 -10.89
N ALA A 172 -25.40 11.89 -10.05
CA ALA A 172 -25.90 11.79 -8.68
C ALA A 172 -25.42 12.94 -7.78
N ALA A 173 -24.12 13.28 -7.84
CA ALA A 173 -23.54 14.38 -7.09
C ALA A 173 -24.03 15.77 -7.56
N GLY A 174 -24.35 15.91 -8.86
CA GLY A 174 -25.00 17.10 -9.42
C GLY A 174 -26.45 17.25 -8.94
N ALA A 175 -27.21 16.15 -8.93
CA ALA A 175 -28.58 16.13 -8.42
C ALA A 175 -28.68 16.46 -6.91
N ALA A 176 -27.63 16.15 -6.14
CA ALA A 176 -27.53 16.53 -4.73
C ALA A 176 -27.27 18.04 -4.51
N LYS A 177 -26.76 18.78 -5.51
CA LYS A 177 -26.55 20.24 -5.42
C LYS A 177 -27.80 21.06 -5.74
N ASP A 178 -28.74 20.51 -6.51
CA ASP A 178 -30.01 21.18 -6.87
C ASP A 178 -31.18 20.79 -5.94
N GLY A 179 -30.94 19.93 -4.94
CA GLY A 179 -31.88 19.61 -3.87
C GLY A 179 -31.80 20.62 -2.73
N LYS A 180 -32.75 21.56 -2.70
CA LYS A 180 -33.12 22.35 -1.52
C LYS A 180 -33.11 21.45 -0.26
N PRO A 181 -32.50 21.86 0.88
CA PRO A 181 -32.53 21.02 2.07
C PRO A 181 -33.98 20.89 2.51
N ASP A 182 -34.53 19.69 2.33
CA ASP A 182 -35.85 19.37 2.86
C ASP A 182 -35.75 19.35 4.38
N ARG A 183 -36.00 20.51 4.98
CA ARG A 183 -36.10 20.72 6.43
C ARG A 183 -37.46 20.23 6.97
N GLU A 184 -38.10 19.25 6.33
CA GLU A 184 -39.32 18.61 6.84
C GLU A 184 -39.07 17.17 7.36
N ARG A 185 -37.96 16.97 8.07
CA ARG A 185 -37.84 15.94 9.12
C ARG A 185 -37.41 16.51 10.47
N GLY A 186 -37.74 17.77 10.72
CA GLY A 186 -37.81 18.31 12.08
C GLY A 186 -39.09 17.82 12.74
N LEU A 187 -39.01 17.49 14.04
CA LEU A 187 -40.09 16.95 14.86
C LEU A 187 -41.48 17.47 14.44
N THR A 188 -42.40 16.55 14.12
CA THR A 188 -43.79 16.94 13.87
C THR A 188 -44.37 17.65 15.10
N ALA A 189 -45.29 18.59 14.90
CA ALA A 189 -45.94 19.31 15.99
C ALA A 189 -46.52 18.36 17.07
N ALA A 190 -47.01 17.20 16.64
CA ALA A 190 -47.48 16.13 17.54
C ALA A 190 -46.36 15.55 18.43
N THR A 191 -45.14 15.39 17.90
CA THR A 191 -43.97 14.94 18.68
C THR A 191 -43.48 16.03 19.63
N ALA A 192 -43.54 17.31 19.23
CA ALA A 192 -43.19 18.43 20.08
C ALA A 192 -44.17 18.59 21.26
N ASP A 193 -45.46 18.37 21.04
CA ASP A 193 -46.48 18.42 22.09
C ASP A 193 -46.39 17.21 23.03
N GLN A 194 -46.05 16.02 22.53
CA GLN A 194 -45.74 14.86 23.38
C GLN A 194 -44.51 15.08 24.27
N ILE A 195 -43.45 15.70 23.75
CA ILE A 195 -42.25 16.03 24.54
C ILE A 195 -42.60 17.07 25.61
N ARG A 196 -43.45 18.05 25.29
CA ARG A 196 -43.90 19.07 26.24
C ARG A 196 -44.77 18.49 27.36
N ALA A 197 -45.58 17.47 27.06
CA ALA A 197 -46.34 16.72 28.05
C ALA A 197 -45.45 15.83 28.94
N LEU A 198 -44.40 15.22 28.37
CA LEU A 198 -43.45 14.37 29.11
C LEU A 198 -42.50 15.16 30.02
N LEU A 199 -42.19 16.41 29.68
CA LEU A 199 -41.29 17.27 30.47
C LEU A 199 -41.99 18.04 31.60
N GLY A 200 -43.27 17.77 31.87
CA GLY A 200 -43.94 18.22 33.09
C GLY A 200 -44.09 19.74 33.18
N GLY A 201 -44.98 20.31 32.37
CA GLY A 201 -45.51 21.65 32.62
C GLY A 201 -46.37 21.68 33.88
N GLN A 202 -45.77 21.96 35.03
CA GLN A 202 -46.48 22.57 36.15
C GLN A 202 -46.32 24.10 36.04
N ALA A 203 -47.46 24.79 35.95
CA ALA A 203 -47.56 26.22 36.21
C ALA A 203 -47.30 26.50 37.70
#